data_AF-A0A7X3L931-F1
#
_entry.id   AF-A0A7X3L931-F1
#
_cell.length_a   1.000
_cell.length_b   1.000
_cell.length_c   1.000
_cell.angle_alpha   90.00
_cell.angle_beta   90.00
_cell.angle_gamma   90.00
#
_symmetry.space_group_name_H-M   'P 1'
#
loop_
_entity.id
_entity.type
_entity.pdbx_description
1 polymer ?
#
loop_
_entity_poly.entity_id
_entity_poly.type
_entity_poly.pdbx_seq_one_letter_code
_entity_poly.pdbx_strand_id
1 'polypeptide(L)'
;MSGDPRPVGEDDLHGLIDGRLEPERQALVEAWLVGNPARAAEVSTDRVLRERLRARLAPIAEEAIPARLRVANIRSRHLYPGARWFPMAAAAVLCLALGSAGGWVGHALHGVPAAAAVAEAPATQDAVAAFRTFVVEAVHPVEVRADEKPHLVTWLSKRLGHAVAAPDLSAQGFRLMGGRLLPAGTEPAAMLMYDDDRGTRLTLYSRVGDGDGRTLFRFAREGDIAAFSWVDGGMSYVVTGRTDEARLLSVAQAVDAHVRDLAPDRRQP
;
A
#
# COMPACT_ATOMS: atom_id res chain seq x y z
N MET A 1 33.56 -4.00 -46.19
CA MET A 1 33.44 -5.20 -45.34
C MET A 1 34.15 -4.90 -44.05
N SER A 2 33.46 -4.26 -43.09
CA SER A 2 34.05 -3.88 -41.81
C SER A 2 33.48 -4.80 -40.76
N GLY A 3 34.24 -5.82 -40.35
CA GLY A 3 33.91 -6.59 -39.16
C GLY A 3 33.85 -5.65 -37.96
N ASP A 4 32.80 -5.77 -37.15
CA ASP A 4 32.62 -4.96 -35.96
C ASP A 4 33.82 -5.16 -35.01
N PRO A 5 34.66 -4.12 -34.78
CA PRO A 5 35.92 -4.24 -34.03
C PRO A 5 35.72 -4.42 -32.52
N ARG A 6 34.48 -4.48 -32.04
CA ARG A 6 34.17 -4.65 -30.63
C ARG A 6 34.47 -6.09 -30.17
N PRO A 7 35.07 -6.26 -28.97
CA PRO A 7 35.35 -7.58 -28.41
C PRO A 7 34.06 -8.39 -28.23
N VAL A 8 34.19 -9.72 -28.20
CA VAL A 8 33.07 -10.63 -27.91
C VAL A 8 32.63 -10.41 -26.46
N GLY A 9 31.37 -10.03 -26.29
CA GLY A 9 30.75 -9.78 -24.98
C GLY A 9 29.62 -10.75 -24.67
N GLU A 10 29.01 -10.59 -23.50
CA GLU A 10 27.89 -11.43 -23.05
C GLU A 10 26.67 -11.34 -23.98
N ASP A 11 26.40 -10.14 -24.53
CA ASP A 11 25.33 -9.92 -25.50
C ASP A 11 25.51 -10.77 -26.77
N ASP A 12 26.76 -11.01 -27.19
CA ASP A 12 27.05 -11.85 -28.34
C ASP A 12 26.78 -13.33 -28.04
N LEU A 13 27.13 -13.79 -26.83
CA LEU A 13 26.88 -15.16 -26.39
C LEU A 13 25.37 -15.43 -26.31
N HIS A 14 24.61 -14.53 -25.70
CA HIS A 14 23.15 -14.61 -25.67
C HIS A 14 22.54 -14.50 -27.07
N GLY A 15 23.04 -13.60 -27.92
CA GLY A 15 22.62 -13.50 -29.31
C GLY A 15 22.86 -14.78 -30.09
N LEU A 16 23.98 -15.47 -29.84
CA LEU A 16 24.35 -16.74 -30.45
C LEU A 16 23.44 -17.89 -29.97
N ILE A 17 23.12 -17.93 -28.67
CA ILE A 17 22.13 -18.86 -28.10
C ILE A 17 20.76 -18.60 -28.73
N ASP A 18 20.43 -17.32 -28.93
CA ASP A 18 19.13 -16.91 -29.43
C ASP A 18 18.93 -17.00 -30.94
N GLY A 19 20.00 -17.26 -31.70
CA GLY A 19 19.98 -17.26 -33.17
C GLY A 19 19.66 -15.86 -33.73
N ARG A 20 20.12 -14.82 -33.03
CA ARG A 20 19.86 -13.40 -33.34
C ARG A 20 21.11 -12.64 -33.76
N LEU A 21 22.23 -13.35 -33.97
CA LEU A 21 23.45 -12.75 -34.52
C LEU A 21 23.41 -12.70 -36.04
N GLU A 22 23.98 -11.64 -36.58
CA GLU A 22 24.31 -11.55 -38.01
C GLU A 22 25.36 -12.61 -38.38
N PRO A 23 25.32 -13.18 -39.60
CA PRO A 23 26.19 -14.29 -39.99
C PRO A 23 27.69 -14.03 -39.79
N GLU A 24 28.14 -12.80 -40.07
CA GLU A 24 29.55 -12.40 -39.89
C GLU A 24 29.96 -12.37 -38.41
N ARG A 25 29.08 -11.87 -37.52
CA ARG A 25 29.32 -11.83 -36.07
C ARG A 25 29.25 -13.23 -35.46
N GLN A 26 28.33 -14.06 -35.93
CA GLN A 26 28.21 -15.46 -35.50
C GLN A 26 29.51 -16.23 -35.75
N ALA A 27 30.08 -16.15 -36.97
CA ALA A 27 31.33 -16.83 -37.30
C ALA A 27 32.50 -16.38 -36.42
N LEU A 28 32.55 -15.07 -36.10
CA LEU A 28 33.57 -14.51 -35.20
C LEU A 28 33.42 -15.05 -33.77
N VAL A 29 32.20 -15.07 -33.23
CA VAL A 29 31.92 -15.56 -31.86
C VAL A 29 32.19 -17.07 -31.77
N GLU A 30 31.81 -17.85 -32.78
CA GLU A 30 32.09 -19.28 -32.84
C GLU A 30 33.60 -19.57 -32.89
N ALA A 31 34.37 -18.80 -33.68
CA ALA A 31 35.83 -18.88 -33.68
C ALA A 31 36.44 -18.51 -32.32
N TRP A 32 35.89 -17.49 -31.65
CA TRP A 32 36.33 -17.09 -30.30
C TRP A 32 36.05 -18.17 -29.25
N LEU A 33 34.92 -18.89 -29.36
CA LEU A 33 34.56 -19.98 -28.46
C LEU A 33 35.52 -21.18 -28.54
N VAL A 34 36.17 -21.41 -29.68
CA VAL A 34 37.23 -22.43 -29.81
C VAL A 34 38.40 -22.15 -28.85
N GLY A 35 38.73 -20.88 -28.63
CA GLY A 35 39.76 -20.46 -27.68
C GLY A 35 39.29 -20.39 -26.22
N ASN A 36 37.99 -20.54 -25.95
CA ASN A 36 37.38 -20.33 -24.63
C ASN A 36 36.45 -21.52 -24.26
N PRO A 37 37.01 -22.70 -23.94
CA PRO A 37 36.23 -23.93 -23.77
C PRO A 37 35.24 -23.87 -22.60
N ALA A 38 35.54 -23.14 -21.52
CA ALA A 38 34.60 -22.94 -20.41
C ALA A 38 33.33 -22.21 -20.87
N ARG A 39 33.49 -21.12 -21.64
CA ARG A 39 32.36 -20.36 -22.21
C ARG A 39 31.60 -21.17 -23.28
N ALA A 40 32.31 -21.99 -24.05
CA ALA A 40 31.66 -22.89 -25.01
C ALA A 40 30.75 -23.92 -24.31
N ALA A 41 31.19 -24.45 -23.16
CA ALA A 41 30.38 -25.37 -22.36
C ALA A 41 29.12 -24.70 -21.79
N GLU A 42 29.24 -23.46 -21.29
CA GLU A 42 28.09 -22.66 -20.82
C GLU A 42 27.08 -22.43 -21.95
N VAL A 43 27.51 -21.92 -23.11
CA VAL A 43 26.67 -21.69 -24.28
C VAL A 43 25.96 -22.97 -24.75
N SER A 44 26.65 -24.11 -24.70
CA SER A 44 26.05 -25.40 -25.06
C SER A 44 24.94 -25.82 -24.09
N THR A 45 25.13 -25.58 -22.79
CA THR A 45 24.15 -25.87 -21.75
C THR A 45 22.90 -25.00 -21.92
N ASP A 46 23.10 -23.71 -22.18
CA ASP A 46 22.02 -22.76 -22.39
C ASP A 46 21.21 -23.06 -23.66
N ARG A 47 21.88 -23.49 -24.74
CA ARG A 47 21.19 -23.95 -25.96
C ARG A 47 20.28 -25.13 -25.68
N VAL A 48 20.76 -26.13 -24.92
CA VAL A 48 19.94 -27.29 -24.51
C VAL A 48 18.75 -26.85 -23.65
N LEU A 49 18.96 -25.93 -22.71
CA LEU A 49 17.88 -25.40 -21.87
C LEU A 49 16.82 -24.66 -22.70
N ARG A 50 17.26 -23.80 -23.62
CA ARG A 50 16.38 -23.07 -24.55
C ARG A 50 15.54 -24.01 -25.39
N GLU A 51 16.13 -25.08 -25.94
CA GLU A 51 15.40 -26.10 -26.70
C GLU A 51 14.36 -26.82 -25.85
N ARG A 52 14.71 -27.20 -24.61
CA ARG A 52 13.76 -27.83 -23.67
C ARG A 52 12.59 -26.90 -23.33
N LEU A 53 12.86 -25.63 -23.08
CA LEU A 53 11.81 -24.63 -22.80
C LEU A 53 10.89 -24.43 -24.00
N ARG A 54 11.47 -24.32 -25.22
CA ARG A 54 10.68 -24.24 -26.45
C ARG A 54 9.81 -25.46 -26.65
N ALA A 55 10.35 -26.66 -26.47
CA ALA A 55 9.57 -27.90 -26.62
C ALA A 55 8.42 -27.98 -25.60
N ARG A 56 8.66 -27.54 -24.35
CA ARG A 56 7.62 -27.52 -23.30
C ARG A 56 6.52 -26.50 -23.54
N LEU A 57 6.87 -25.35 -24.12
CA LEU A 57 5.94 -24.24 -24.34
C LEU A 57 5.32 -24.22 -25.75
N ALA A 58 5.81 -25.05 -26.68
CA ALA A 58 5.27 -25.15 -28.04
C ALA A 58 3.74 -25.38 -28.07
N PRO A 59 3.15 -26.25 -27.21
CA PRO A 59 1.69 -26.44 -27.20
C PRO A 59 0.92 -25.17 -26.81
N ILE A 60 1.47 -24.35 -25.90
CA ILE A 60 0.84 -23.10 -25.47
C ILE A 60 0.88 -22.06 -26.60
N ALA A 61 1.95 -22.06 -27.40
CA ALA A 61 2.06 -21.17 -28.56
C ALA A 61 1.04 -21.47 -29.66
N GLU A 62 0.52 -22.71 -29.71
CA GLU A 62 -0.51 -23.14 -30.66
C GLU A 62 -1.94 -22.87 -30.16
N GLU A 63 -2.12 -22.48 -28.90
CA GLU A 63 -3.44 -22.11 -28.36
C GLU A 63 -4.01 -20.87 -29.07
N ALA A 64 -5.33 -20.88 -29.28
CA ALA A 64 -6.02 -19.75 -29.87
C ALA A 64 -5.88 -18.50 -28.98
N ILE A 65 -5.40 -17.40 -29.56
CA ILE A 65 -5.23 -16.12 -28.84
C ILE A 65 -6.57 -15.72 -28.18
N PRO A 66 -6.62 -15.61 -26.84
CA PRO A 66 -7.82 -15.23 -26.11
C PRO A 66 -8.41 -13.91 -26.63
N ALA A 67 -9.74 -13.80 -26.68
CA ALA A 67 -10.42 -12.61 -27.21
C ALA A 67 -9.97 -11.30 -26.55
N ARG A 68 -9.63 -11.33 -25.25
CA ARG A 68 -9.12 -10.18 -24.50
C ARG A 68 -7.73 -9.69 -24.95
N LEU A 69 -6.94 -10.57 -25.59
CA LEU A 69 -5.58 -10.29 -26.08
C LEU A 69 -5.56 -9.97 -27.57
N ARG A 70 -6.72 -9.93 -28.24
CA ARG A 70 -6.79 -9.49 -29.64
C ARG A 70 -6.50 -8.00 -29.73
N VAL A 71 -5.59 -7.63 -30.63
CA VAL A 71 -5.15 -6.23 -30.83
C VAL A 71 -6.32 -5.27 -31.07
N ALA A 72 -7.37 -5.73 -31.75
CA ALA A 72 -8.60 -4.96 -31.97
C ALA A 72 -9.30 -4.54 -30.65
N ASN A 73 -9.37 -5.44 -29.66
CA ASN A 73 -9.97 -5.18 -28.35
C ASN A 73 -9.07 -4.33 -27.45
N ILE A 74 -7.76 -4.43 -27.61
CA ILE A 74 -6.80 -3.59 -26.87
C ILE A 74 -6.85 -2.14 -27.39
N ARG A 75 -6.96 -1.97 -28.72
CA ARG A 75 -7.09 -0.65 -29.37
C ARG A 75 -8.44 0.02 -29.08
N SER A 76 -9.55 -0.71 -29.12
CA SER A 76 -10.86 -0.13 -28.81
C SER A 76 -10.93 0.42 -27.38
N ARG A 77 -10.20 -0.19 -26.42
CA ARG A 77 -10.10 0.30 -25.05
C ARG A 77 -9.29 1.59 -24.89
N HIS A 78 -8.41 1.90 -25.84
CA HIS A 78 -7.57 3.12 -25.83
C HIS A 78 -8.16 4.28 -26.66
N LEU A 79 -9.14 4.01 -27.53
CA LEU A 79 -9.70 5.02 -28.44
C LEU A 79 -10.86 5.85 -27.85
N TYR A 80 -11.29 5.59 -26.61
CA TYR A 80 -12.34 6.37 -25.95
C TYR A 80 -11.93 7.01 -24.60
N PRO A 81 -10.90 7.87 -24.51
CA PRO A 81 -10.70 8.69 -23.31
C PRO A 81 -11.55 9.97 -23.31
N GLY A 82 -12.05 10.43 -24.48
CA GLY A 82 -12.52 11.82 -24.66
C GLY A 82 -14.04 12.07 -24.64
N ALA A 83 -14.90 11.05 -24.71
CA ALA A 83 -16.35 11.25 -24.92
C ALA A 83 -17.17 11.52 -23.64
N ARG A 84 -16.53 11.54 -22.45
CA ARG A 84 -17.23 11.67 -21.15
C ARG A 84 -17.12 13.03 -20.47
N TRP A 85 -16.40 14.01 -21.04
CA TRP A 85 -16.27 15.34 -20.41
C TRP A 85 -17.44 16.30 -20.69
N PHE A 86 -18.13 16.17 -21.81
CA PHE A 86 -19.27 17.04 -22.14
C PHE A 86 -20.47 16.93 -21.16
N PRO A 87 -20.92 15.74 -20.71
CA PRO A 87 -21.99 15.67 -19.71
C PRO A 87 -21.54 16.14 -18.31
N MET A 88 -20.25 16.10 -18.00
CA MET A 88 -19.70 16.54 -16.70
C MET A 88 -19.64 18.07 -16.58
N ALA A 89 -19.35 18.77 -17.68
CA ALA A 89 -19.37 20.23 -17.71
C ALA A 89 -20.78 20.82 -17.55
N ALA A 90 -21.80 20.20 -18.16
CA ALA A 90 -23.19 20.61 -17.99
C ALA A 90 -23.70 20.42 -16.54
N ALA A 91 -23.29 19.33 -15.90
CA ALA A 91 -23.61 19.07 -14.49
C ALA A 91 -22.93 20.09 -13.54
N ALA A 92 -21.68 20.47 -13.82
CA ALA A 92 -20.97 21.47 -13.03
C ALA A 92 -21.63 22.86 -13.08
N VAL A 93 -22.08 23.30 -14.26
CA VAL A 93 -22.80 24.57 -14.42
C VAL A 93 -24.15 24.53 -13.69
N LEU A 94 -24.87 23.41 -13.77
CA LEU A 94 -26.14 23.25 -13.06
C LEU A 94 -25.95 23.27 -11.53
N CYS A 95 -24.92 22.60 -11.01
CA CYS A 95 -24.57 22.62 -9.59
C CYS A 95 -24.13 24.01 -9.12
N LEU A 96 -23.41 24.78 -9.94
CA LEU A 96 -23.02 26.17 -9.63
C LEU A 96 -24.23 27.12 -9.67
N ALA A 97 -25.16 26.92 -10.61
CA ALA A 97 -26.40 27.72 -10.68
C ALA A 97 -27.34 27.42 -9.49
N LEU A 98 -27.50 26.14 -9.15
CA LEU A 98 -28.28 25.71 -7.99
C LEU A 98 -27.60 26.11 -6.67
N GLY A 99 -26.28 26.03 -6.59
CA GLY A 99 -25.49 26.43 -5.42
C GLY A 99 -25.46 27.94 -5.20
N SER A 100 -25.43 28.75 -6.25
CA SER A 100 -25.46 30.22 -6.13
C SER A 100 -26.85 30.75 -5.76
N ALA A 101 -27.93 30.19 -6.31
CA ALA A 101 -29.29 30.52 -5.91
C ALA A 101 -29.62 30.03 -4.49
N GLY A 102 -29.19 28.82 -4.12
CA GLY A 102 -29.35 28.27 -2.77
C GLY A 102 -28.50 28.99 -1.71
N GLY A 103 -27.29 29.42 -2.07
CA GLY A 103 -26.38 30.14 -1.17
C GLY A 103 -26.86 31.54 -0.80
N TRP A 104 -27.48 32.27 -1.73
CA TRP A 104 -27.97 33.64 -1.47
C TRP A 104 -29.26 33.65 -0.63
N VAL A 105 -30.18 32.72 -0.89
CA VAL A 105 -31.41 32.55 -0.08
C VAL A 105 -31.09 31.94 1.29
N GLY A 106 -30.08 31.07 1.39
CA GLY A 106 -29.59 30.52 2.66
C GLY A 106 -28.93 31.55 3.56
N HIS A 107 -28.16 32.49 2.99
CA HIS A 107 -27.52 33.58 3.75
C HIS A 107 -28.56 34.53 4.40
N ALA A 108 -29.71 34.75 3.75
CA ALA A 108 -30.74 35.65 4.25
C ALA A 108 -31.63 35.03 5.35
N LEU A 109 -31.64 33.71 5.52
CA LEU A 109 -32.57 33.02 6.42
C LEU A 109 -31.90 32.25 7.58
N HIS A 110 -30.58 32.04 7.59
CA HIS A 110 -29.94 31.24 8.63
C HIS A 110 -28.62 31.86 9.13
N GLY A 111 -28.71 32.60 10.25
CA GLY A 111 -27.63 32.74 11.23
C GLY A 111 -27.43 31.46 12.04
N VAL A 112 -27.30 30.31 11.35
CA VAL A 112 -27.09 28.99 11.95
C VAL A 112 -25.80 28.45 11.33
N PRO A 113 -24.76 28.15 12.12
CA PRO A 113 -23.50 27.65 11.57
C PRO A 113 -23.78 26.34 10.86
N ALA A 114 -23.58 26.34 9.54
CA ALA A 114 -23.54 25.12 8.76
C ALA A 114 -22.48 24.21 9.38
N ALA A 115 -22.91 23.03 9.82
CA ALA A 115 -22.00 21.98 10.24
C ALA A 115 -20.94 21.81 9.14
N ALA A 116 -19.70 22.13 9.48
CA ALA A 116 -18.57 21.84 8.64
C ALA A 116 -18.69 20.39 8.19
N ALA A 117 -18.67 20.14 6.87
CA ALA A 117 -18.27 18.85 6.37
C ALA A 117 -16.90 18.59 6.99
N VAL A 118 -16.89 17.80 8.07
CA VAL A 118 -15.69 17.58 8.87
C VAL A 118 -14.74 16.83 7.96
N ALA A 119 -13.69 17.52 7.50
CA ALA A 119 -12.62 16.92 6.74
C ALA A 119 -12.17 15.65 7.47
N GLU A 120 -12.17 14.53 6.75
CA GLU A 120 -11.64 13.28 7.27
C GLU A 120 -10.22 13.55 7.78
N ALA A 121 -9.96 13.27 9.05
CA ALA A 121 -8.66 13.59 9.64
C ALA A 121 -7.58 12.81 8.87
N PRO A 122 -6.49 13.46 8.39
CA PRO A 122 -5.51 12.82 7.52
C PRO A 122 -4.93 11.52 8.09
N ALA A 123 -4.86 11.41 9.43
CA ALA A 123 -4.45 10.18 10.12
C ALA A 123 -5.32 8.96 9.77
N THR A 124 -6.62 9.14 9.55
CA THR A 124 -7.57 8.04 9.27
C THR A 124 -7.29 7.44 7.89
N GLN A 125 -7.07 8.29 6.88
CA GLN A 125 -6.77 7.85 5.52
C GLN A 125 -5.42 7.11 5.49
N ASP A 126 -4.39 7.65 6.13
CA ASP A 126 -3.07 7.01 6.25
C ASP A 126 -3.16 5.65 6.95
N ALA A 127 -3.93 5.57 8.04
CA ALA A 127 -4.14 4.34 8.78
C ALA A 127 -4.88 3.27 7.98
N VAL A 128 -5.91 3.65 7.21
CA VAL A 128 -6.64 2.71 6.33
C VAL A 128 -5.75 2.22 5.18
N ALA A 129 -4.93 3.11 4.60
CA ALA A 129 -3.95 2.74 3.58
C ALA A 129 -2.88 1.79 4.12
N ALA A 130 -2.32 2.09 5.30
CA ALA A 130 -1.36 1.23 5.98
C ALA A 130 -1.97 -0.14 6.32
N PHE A 131 -3.18 -0.17 6.86
CA PHE A 131 -3.90 -1.42 7.13
C PHE A 131 -3.99 -2.28 5.87
N ARG A 132 -4.50 -1.74 4.76
CA ARG A 132 -4.61 -2.49 3.48
C ARG A 132 -3.28 -3.06 3.00
N THR A 133 -2.22 -2.31 3.18
CA THR A 133 -0.89 -2.65 2.68
C THR A 133 -0.26 -3.78 3.50
N PHE A 134 -0.30 -3.69 4.83
CA PHE A 134 0.46 -4.58 5.69
C PHE A 134 -0.34 -5.76 6.24
N VAL A 135 -1.67 -5.65 6.31
CA VAL A 135 -2.51 -6.68 6.91
C VAL A 135 -2.54 -7.98 6.10
N VAL A 136 -2.13 -7.97 4.83
CA VAL A 136 -2.10 -9.16 3.98
C VAL A 136 -0.79 -9.95 4.10
N GLU A 137 0.25 -9.39 4.70
CA GLU A 137 1.58 -10.00 4.77
C GLU A 137 1.63 -11.10 5.83
N ALA A 138 1.89 -12.34 5.43
CA ALA A 138 1.87 -13.49 6.33
C ALA A 138 3.22 -13.74 7.02
N VAL A 139 4.34 -13.48 6.33
CA VAL A 139 5.67 -13.90 6.79
C VAL A 139 6.29 -12.84 7.70
N HIS A 140 6.21 -11.57 7.31
CA HIS A 140 6.79 -10.44 8.06
C HIS A 140 5.74 -9.33 8.30
N PRO A 141 4.68 -9.60 9.07
CA PRO A 141 3.61 -8.62 9.32
C PRO A 141 4.11 -7.39 10.09
N VAL A 142 5.18 -7.55 10.89
CA VAL A 142 5.73 -6.55 11.82
C VAL A 142 7.25 -6.53 11.76
N GLU A 143 7.85 -5.40 12.15
CA GLU A 143 9.31 -5.23 12.20
C GLU A 143 9.90 -5.71 13.52
N VAL A 144 9.23 -5.36 14.63
CA VAL A 144 9.56 -5.87 15.96
C VAL A 144 8.37 -6.66 16.48
N ARG A 145 8.63 -7.90 16.89
CA ARG A 145 7.61 -8.85 17.36
C ARG A 145 7.21 -8.57 18.82
N ALA A 146 6.08 -9.13 19.24
CA ALA A 146 5.51 -8.91 20.57
C ALA A 146 6.28 -9.58 21.72
N ASP A 147 7.10 -10.59 21.44
CA ASP A 147 8.05 -11.19 22.41
C ASP A 147 9.06 -10.16 22.93
N GLU A 148 9.42 -9.18 22.10
CA GLU A 148 10.26 -8.04 22.47
C GLU A 148 9.43 -6.77 22.77
N LYS A 149 8.24 -6.91 23.36
CA LYS A 149 7.32 -5.79 23.66
C LYS A 149 8.00 -4.56 24.32
N PRO A 150 8.87 -4.70 25.33
CA PRO A 150 9.56 -3.55 25.92
C PRO A 150 10.42 -2.80 24.89
N HIS A 151 11.16 -3.53 24.06
CA HIS A 151 11.98 -2.95 23.00
C HIS A 151 11.12 -2.26 21.93
N LEU A 152 10.05 -2.92 21.46
CA LEU A 152 9.09 -2.37 20.51
C LEU A 152 8.55 -1.00 20.97
N VAL A 153 8.07 -0.93 22.21
CA VAL A 153 7.48 0.29 22.78
C VAL A 153 8.53 1.40 22.92
N THR A 154 9.71 1.09 23.47
CA THR A 154 10.80 2.06 23.61
C THR A 154 11.28 2.58 22.26
N TRP A 155 11.45 1.69 21.28
CA TRP A 155 11.89 2.04 19.94
C TRP A 155 10.87 2.94 19.23
N LEU A 156 9.58 2.58 19.22
CA LEU A 156 8.52 3.41 18.63
C LEU A 156 8.40 4.76 19.34
N SER A 157 8.43 4.77 20.67
CA SER A 157 8.34 6.02 21.43
C SER A 157 9.48 6.99 21.08
N LYS A 158 10.71 6.46 20.97
CA LYS A 158 11.88 7.25 20.57
C LYS A 158 11.75 7.80 19.14
N ARG A 159 11.14 7.03 18.23
CA ARG A 159 10.96 7.45 16.82
C ARG A 159 9.88 8.52 16.68
N LEU A 160 8.80 8.43 17.46
CA LEU A 160 7.69 9.38 17.43
C LEU A 160 7.93 10.62 18.32
N GLY A 161 8.96 10.58 19.17
CA GLY A 161 9.21 11.63 20.17
C GLY A 161 8.14 11.73 21.27
N HIS A 162 7.23 10.76 21.32
CA HIS A 162 6.09 10.71 22.24
C HIS A 162 5.97 9.31 22.84
N ALA A 163 5.44 9.20 24.05
CA ALA A 163 5.19 7.91 24.66
C ALA A 163 4.14 7.13 23.86
N VAL A 164 4.52 5.94 23.38
CA VAL A 164 3.63 4.98 22.73
C VAL A 164 3.33 3.87 23.74
N ALA A 165 2.13 3.30 23.70
CA ALA A 165 1.87 2.03 24.36
C ALA A 165 1.38 0.98 23.38
N ALA A 166 1.50 -0.26 23.85
CA ALA A 166 0.88 -1.43 23.24
C ALA A 166 -0.19 -1.96 24.20
N PRO A 167 -1.45 -1.49 24.05
CA PRO A 167 -2.58 -1.90 24.88
C PRO A 167 -2.78 -3.41 24.91
N ASP A 168 -3.22 -3.92 26.05
CA ASP A 168 -3.70 -5.29 26.15
C ASP A 168 -5.14 -5.35 25.64
N LEU A 169 -5.35 -6.07 24.54
CA LEU A 169 -6.66 -6.25 23.90
C LEU A 169 -7.18 -7.69 24.04
N SER A 170 -6.62 -8.47 24.97
CA SER A 170 -7.00 -9.86 25.22
C SER A 170 -8.48 -10.00 25.60
N ALA A 171 -9.04 -9.05 26.34
CA ALA A 171 -10.46 -9.00 26.69
C ALA A 171 -11.38 -8.82 25.47
N GLN A 172 -10.87 -8.21 24.38
CA GLN A 172 -11.57 -8.07 23.10
C GLN A 172 -11.24 -9.22 22.12
N GLY A 173 -10.45 -10.21 22.58
CA GLY A 173 -10.05 -11.39 21.81
C GLY A 173 -8.89 -11.14 20.83
N PHE A 174 -8.14 -10.05 21.01
CA PHE A 174 -7.02 -9.71 20.14
C PHE A 174 -5.68 -9.88 20.87
N ARG A 175 -4.69 -10.45 20.18
CA ARG A 175 -3.31 -10.59 20.64
C ARG A 175 -2.39 -9.68 19.87
N LEU A 176 -1.44 -9.06 20.56
CA LEU A 176 -0.41 -8.26 19.92
C LEU A 176 0.52 -9.17 19.10
N MET A 177 0.66 -8.88 17.81
CA MET A 177 1.65 -9.53 16.94
C MET A 177 3.01 -8.81 17.02
N GLY A 178 2.97 -7.48 17.13
CA GLY A 178 4.14 -6.60 17.18
C GLY A 178 3.83 -5.25 16.59
N GLY A 179 4.85 -4.55 16.08
CA GLY A 179 4.66 -3.27 15.43
C GLY A 179 5.75 -2.88 14.43
N ARG A 180 5.51 -1.75 13.78
CA ARG A 180 6.37 -1.19 12.73
C ARG A 180 6.28 0.33 12.67
N LEU A 181 7.31 0.94 12.10
CA LEU A 181 7.38 2.38 11.85
C LEU A 181 6.96 2.67 10.41
N LEU A 182 6.19 3.74 10.21
CA LEU A 182 5.67 4.15 8.92
C LEU A 182 5.93 5.64 8.67
N PRO A 183 6.08 6.07 7.42
CA PRO A 183 5.99 7.48 7.07
C PRO A 183 4.54 7.97 7.15
N ALA A 184 4.34 9.21 7.59
CA ALA A 184 3.04 9.88 7.68
C ALA A 184 3.19 11.37 7.32
N GLY A 185 3.27 11.67 6.02
CA GLY A 185 3.61 13.02 5.57
C GLY A 185 5.03 13.40 5.98
N THR A 186 5.17 14.45 6.80
CA THR A 186 6.45 14.93 7.33
C THR A 186 6.84 14.28 8.66
N GLU A 187 5.91 13.59 9.32
CA GLU A 187 6.12 12.97 10.64
C GLU A 187 6.16 11.43 10.53
N PRO A 188 6.81 10.74 11.47
CA PRO A 188 6.72 9.30 11.58
C PRO A 188 5.40 8.87 12.25
N ALA A 189 4.93 7.68 11.90
CA ALA A 189 3.83 7.00 12.55
C ALA A 189 4.22 5.61 13.05
N ALA A 190 3.60 5.19 14.13
CA ALA A 190 3.68 3.85 14.66
C ALA A 190 2.45 3.05 14.25
N MET A 191 2.65 1.79 13.90
CA MET A 191 1.57 0.85 13.65
C MET A 191 1.80 -0.41 14.47
N LEU A 192 0.88 -0.69 15.39
CA LEU A 192 0.82 -1.96 16.09
C LEU A 192 -0.21 -2.87 15.41
N MET A 193 0.13 -4.13 15.24
CA MET A 193 -0.75 -5.12 14.60
C MET A 193 -1.17 -6.18 15.62
N TYR A 194 -2.45 -6.55 15.54
CA TYR A 194 -3.07 -7.56 16.38
C TYR A 194 -3.78 -8.61 15.53
N ASP A 195 -3.88 -9.83 16.03
CA ASP A 195 -4.69 -10.89 15.45
C ASP A 195 -5.67 -11.50 16.46
N ASP A 196 -6.66 -12.25 15.96
CA ASP A 196 -7.52 -13.11 16.77
C ASP A 196 -7.38 -14.58 16.32
N ASP A 197 -8.05 -15.49 17.03
CA ASP A 197 -8.05 -16.93 16.72
C ASP A 197 -8.68 -17.29 15.37
N ARG A 198 -9.35 -16.34 14.73
CA ARG A 198 -9.97 -16.50 13.41
C ARG A 198 -9.08 -15.95 12.29
N GLY A 199 -7.89 -15.46 12.62
CA GLY A 199 -6.99 -14.78 11.68
C GLY A 199 -7.46 -13.38 11.29
N THR A 200 -8.43 -12.82 11.99
CA THR A 200 -8.85 -11.43 11.81
C THR A 200 -7.74 -10.54 12.31
N ARG A 201 -7.32 -9.57 11.51
CA ARG A 201 -6.29 -8.63 11.89
C ARG A 201 -6.85 -7.24 12.13
N LEU A 202 -6.27 -6.57 13.12
CA LEU A 202 -6.59 -5.22 13.55
C LEU A 202 -5.29 -4.43 13.71
N THR A 203 -5.35 -3.13 13.46
CA THR A 203 -4.16 -2.27 13.60
C THR A 203 -4.48 -1.04 14.42
N LEU A 204 -3.59 -0.70 15.34
CA LEU A 204 -3.55 0.59 16.02
C LEU A 204 -2.47 1.44 15.37
N TYR A 205 -2.90 2.48 14.66
CA TYR A 205 -2.04 3.49 14.08
C TYR A 205 -1.95 4.69 15.03
N SER A 206 -0.76 5.22 15.24
CA SER A 206 -0.52 6.35 16.14
C SER A 206 0.49 7.31 15.52
N ARG A 207 0.18 8.60 15.52
CA ARG A 207 1.11 9.64 15.06
C ARG A 207 0.94 10.92 15.88
N VAL A 208 1.93 11.80 15.83
CA VAL A 208 1.80 13.15 16.36
C VAL A 208 0.65 13.85 15.62
N GLY A 209 -0.29 14.41 16.37
CA GLY A 209 -1.47 15.10 15.87
C GLY A 209 -1.31 16.61 15.95
N ASP A 210 -2.14 17.33 15.19
CA ASP A 210 -2.07 18.79 15.08
C ASP A 210 -2.79 19.53 16.23
N GLY A 211 -3.11 18.84 17.34
CA GLY A 211 -3.85 19.43 18.45
C GLY A 211 -3.64 18.71 19.78
N ASP A 212 -3.53 19.50 20.85
CA ASP A 212 -3.28 19.01 22.22
C ASP A 212 -4.56 18.60 22.96
N GLY A 213 -5.72 18.90 22.38
CA GLY A 213 -7.04 18.61 22.96
C GLY A 213 -7.51 17.18 22.72
N ARG A 214 -8.56 16.79 23.46
CA ARG A 214 -9.26 15.52 23.25
C ARG A 214 -10.37 15.67 22.24
N THR A 215 -10.54 14.69 21.38
CA THR A 215 -11.69 14.60 20.47
C THR A 215 -12.52 13.35 20.76
N LEU A 216 -13.81 13.42 20.41
CA LEU A 216 -14.69 12.26 20.43
C LEU A 216 -14.28 11.26 19.34
N PHE A 217 -14.62 9.98 19.55
CA PHE A 217 -14.46 8.97 18.52
C PHE A 217 -15.21 9.35 17.25
N ARG A 218 -14.50 9.27 16.11
CA ARG A 218 -15.05 9.43 14.77
C ARG A 218 -15.01 8.09 14.07
N PHE A 219 -16.15 7.66 13.55
CA PHE A 219 -16.26 6.45 12.76
C PHE A 219 -16.09 6.75 11.27
N ALA A 220 -15.33 5.92 10.58
CA ALA A 220 -15.21 5.92 9.14
C ALA A 220 -15.29 4.47 8.62
N ARG A 221 -15.85 4.29 7.42
CA ARG A 221 -15.88 2.99 6.74
C ARG A 221 -15.59 3.15 5.27
N GLU A 222 -14.65 2.36 4.78
CA GLU A 222 -14.27 2.30 3.37
C GLU A 222 -14.36 0.84 2.87
N GLY A 223 -15.49 0.49 2.28
CA GLY A 223 -15.80 -0.88 1.90
C GLY A 223 -16.02 -1.78 3.12
N ASP A 224 -15.19 -2.83 3.24
CA ASP A 224 -15.19 -3.79 4.35
C ASP A 224 -14.30 -3.37 5.53
N ILE A 225 -13.59 -2.24 5.42
CA ILE A 225 -12.69 -1.74 6.43
C ILE A 225 -13.40 -0.67 7.24
N ALA A 226 -13.45 -0.87 8.55
CA ALA A 226 -13.91 0.11 9.52
C ALA A 226 -12.73 0.73 10.25
N ALA A 227 -12.85 2.01 10.60
CA ALA A 227 -11.87 2.75 11.37
C ALA A 227 -12.56 3.62 12.42
N PHE A 228 -11.98 3.67 13.62
CA PHE A 228 -12.29 4.67 14.63
C PHE A 228 -11.07 5.54 14.86
N SER A 229 -11.23 6.87 14.76
CA SER A 229 -10.17 7.83 14.99
C SER A 229 -10.51 8.84 16.08
N TRP A 230 -9.49 9.25 16.83
CA TRP A 230 -9.57 10.29 17.86
C TRP A 230 -8.18 10.88 18.12
N VAL A 231 -8.17 11.95 18.90
CA VAL A 231 -6.97 12.67 19.34
C VAL A 231 -7.00 12.70 20.85
N ASP A 232 -5.87 12.37 21.48
CA ASP A 232 -5.65 12.60 22.90
C ASP A 232 -4.20 13.06 23.13
N GLY A 233 -4.07 14.22 23.79
CA GLY A 233 -2.80 14.67 24.35
C GLY A 233 -1.67 14.85 23.33
N GLY A 234 -1.97 15.44 22.18
CA GLY A 234 -1.01 15.70 21.10
C GLY A 234 -0.82 14.53 20.14
N MET A 235 -1.52 13.41 20.36
CA MET A 235 -1.41 12.19 19.55
C MET A 235 -2.73 11.88 18.86
N SER A 236 -2.67 11.56 17.56
CA SER A 236 -3.78 10.99 16.81
C SER A 236 -3.71 9.48 16.81
N TYR A 237 -4.82 8.83 17.16
CA TYR A 237 -4.98 7.38 17.19
C TYR A 237 -6.04 6.95 16.20
N VAL A 238 -5.77 5.84 15.50
CA VAL A 238 -6.74 5.21 14.61
C VAL A 238 -6.69 3.71 14.80
N VAL A 239 -7.84 3.11 15.12
CA VAL A 239 -8.01 1.66 15.16
C VAL A 239 -8.74 1.22 13.91
N THR A 240 -8.12 0.33 13.13
CA THR A 240 -8.62 -0.11 11.83
C THR A 240 -8.74 -1.63 11.78
N GLY A 241 -9.83 -2.14 11.19
CA GLY A 241 -10.05 -3.59 11.06
C GLY A 241 -11.19 -3.96 10.10
N ARG A 242 -11.19 -5.22 9.67
CA ARG A 242 -12.31 -5.85 8.94
C ARG A 242 -13.27 -6.51 9.91
N THR A 243 -14.00 -5.69 10.66
CA THR A 243 -14.97 -6.15 11.66
C THR A 243 -16.17 -5.21 11.72
N ASP A 244 -17.24 -5.64 12.39
CA ASP A 244 -18.40 -4.80 12.65
C ASP A 244 -18.05 -3.60 13.56
N GLU A 245 -18.89 -2.57 13.48
CA GLU A 245 -18.67 -1.29 14.18
C GLU A 245 -18.67 -1.46 15.71
N ALA A 246 -19.57 -2.28 16.26
CA ALA A 246 -19.68 -2.45 17.70
C ALA A 246 -18.43 -3.12 18.28
N ARG A 247 -17.91 -4.17 17.62
CA ARG A 247 -16.66 -4.81 18.02
C ARG A 247 -15.48 -3.85 17.90
N LEU A 248 -15.37 -3.08 16.81
CA LEU A 248 -14.28 -2.12 16.64
C LEU A 248 -14.35 -0.97 17.67
N LEU A 249 -15.55 -0.50 18.00
CA LEU A 249 -15.76 0.52 19.03
C LEU A 249 -15.30 0.02 20.41
N SER A 250 -15.59 -1.24 20.76
CA SER A 250 -15.11 -1.83 22.02
C SER A 250 -13.58 -1.85 22.12
N VAL A 251 -12.90 -2.06 20.99
CA VAL A 251 -11.43 -1.99 20.92
C VAL A 251 -10.95 -0.55 21.04
N ALA A 252 -11.56 0.40 20.32
CA ALA A 252 -11.21 1.82 20.41
C ALA A 252 -11.33 2.34 21.86
N GLN A 253 -12.39 1.95 22.57
CA GLN A 253 -12.58 2.28 23.99
C GLN A 253 -11.51 1.68 24.90
N ALA A 254 -11.09 0.44 24.66
CA ALA A 254 -10.02 -0.21 25.42
C ALA A 254 -8.66 0.45 25.17
N VAL A 255 -8.36 0.79 23.91
CA VAL A 255 -7.14 1.55 23.56
C VAL A 255 -7.16 2.92 24.24
N ASP A 256 -8.26 3.66 24.14
CA ASP A 256 -8.42 4.97 24.77
C ASP A 256 -8.20 4.93 26.29
N ALA A 257 -8.78 3.95 26.98
CA ALA A 257 -8.56 3.77 28.42
C ALA A 257 -7.07 3.55 28.75
N HIS A 258 -6.38 2.73 27.96
CA HIS A 258 -4.97 2.44 28.19
C HIS A 258 -4.06 3.65 27.91
N VAL A 259 -4.33 4.42 26.85
CA VAL A 259 -3.52 5.61 26.54
C VAL A 259 -3.77 6.74 27.54
N ARG A 260 -4.95 6.81 28.16
CA ARG A 260 -5.22 7.74 29.26
C ARG A 260 -4.37 7.46 30.49
N ASP A 261 -4.14 6.19 30.80
CA ASP A 261 -3.36 5.78 31.98
C ASP A 261 -1.85 6.04 31.81
N LEU A 262 -1.35 6.22 30.59
CA LEU A 262 0.04 6.61 30.32
C LEU A 262 0.35 8.07 30.67
N ALA A 263 -0.68 8.92 30.78
CA ALA A 263 -0.54 10.35 31.05
C ALA A 263 -1.25 10.76 32.35
N PRO A 264 -0.90 10.18 33.52
CA PRO A 264 -1.58 10.48 34.78
C PRO A 264 -1.38 11.93 35.24
N ASP A 265 -0.31 12.61 34.78
CA ASP A 265 0.18 13.86 35.37
C ASP A 265 -0.26 15.15 34.65
N ARG A 266 -1.21 15.08 33.69
CA ARG A 266 -1.70 16.28 32.96
C ARG A 266 -2.97 16.89 33.56
N ARG A 267 -3.27 16.59 34.83
CA ARG A 267 -4.34 17.23 35.60
C ARG A 267 -3.75 18.11 36.69
N GLN A 268 -3.28 19.29 36.32
CA GLN A 268 -3.43 20.47 37.16
C GLN A 268 -3.45 21.72 36.28
N PRO A 269 -4.37 22.67 36.55
CA PRO A 269 -4.58 23.86 35.73
C PRO A 269 -3.43 24.86 35.81
#